data_AF-H5ZVY8-F1
#
_entry.id   AF-H5ZVY8-F1
#
_cell.length_a   1.000
_cell.length_b   1.000
_cell.length_c   1.000
_cell.angle_alpha   90.00
_cell.angle_beta   90.00
_cell.angle_gamma   90.00
#
_symmetry.space_group_name_H-M   'P 1'
#
loop_
_entity.id
_entity.type
_entity.pdbx_description
1 polymer ?
#
loop_
_entity_poly.entity_id
_entity_poly.type
_entity_poly.pdbx_seq_one_letter_code
_entity_poly.pdbx_strand_id
1 'polypeptide(L)' 'HGNIKAFISIHSYSQMLMYPYGYTRTPVKDQAELHQLAQKAITDLASLYGTRYRYGSIINTIYQ' A
#
# COMPACT_ATOMS: atom_id res chain seq x y z
N HIS A 1 -26.12 2.58 -6.06
CA HIS A 1 -24.69 2.78 -5.74
C HIS A 1 -24.11 1.49 -5.15
N GLY A 2 -22.82 1.19 -5.35
CA GLY A 2 -22.21 -0.05 -4.83
C GLY A 2 -21.29 -0.83 -5.79
N ASN A 3 -20.90 -0.26 -6.94
CA ASN A 3 -20.07 -0.96 -7.93
C ASN A 3 -18.61 -0.46 -7.99
N ILE A 4 -18.10 0.15 -6.91
CA ILE A 4 -16.69 0.51 -6.79
C ILE A 4 -15.87 -0.79 -6.64
N LYS A 5 -14.79 -0.92 -7.41
CA LYS A 5 -13.90 -2.09 -7.39
C LYS A 5 -12.57 -1.83 -6.70
N ALA A 6 -12.11 -0.59 -6.69
CA ALA A 6 -10.89 -0.16 -6.04
C ALA A 6 -11.07 1.24 -5.43
N PHE A 7 -10.35 1.50 -4.34
CA PHE A 7 -10.34 2.79 -3.66
C PHE A 7 -8.90 3.17 -3.32
N ILE A 8 -8.47 4.37 -3.73
CA ILE A 8 -7.11 4.89 -3.48
C ILE A 8 -7.26 6.28 -2.87
N SER A 9 -6.74 6.47 -1.66
CA SER A 9 -6.60 7.79 -1.02
C SER A 9 -5.15 8.22 -1.09
N ILE A 10 -4.89 9.38 -1.70
CA ILE A 10 -3.53 9.87 -1.94
C ILE A 10 -3.18 10.89 -0.87
N HIS A 11 -2.04 10.67 -0.22
CA HIS A 11 -1.50 11.54 0.82
C HIS A 11 -0.04 11.84 0.54
N SER A 12 0.45 12.90 1.16
CA SER A 12 1.87 13.23 1.28
C SER A 12 2.21 13.40 2.75
N TYR A 13 3.42 13.10 3.23
CA TYR A 13 4.66 12.78 2.51
C TYR A 13 5.11 11.32 2.79
N SER A 14 6.42 11.05 2.74
CA SER A 14 7.09 9.80 3.18
C SER A 14 7.25 8.66 2.18
N GLN A 15 6.75 8.78 0.94
CA GLN A 15 6.95 7.78 -0.12
C GLN A 15 6.51 6.37 0.31
N MET A 16 5.23 6.21 0.63
CA MET A 16 4.67 4.93 1.09
C MET A 16 3.44 4.55 0.27
N LEU A 17 3.34 3.27 -0.09
CA LEU A 17 2.14 2.67 -0.66
C LEU A 17 1.61 1.63 0.32
N MET A 18 0.46 1.89 0.92
CA MET A 18 -0.05 1.10 2.03
C MET A 18 -1.42 0.51 1.73
N TYR A 19 -1.70 -0.63 2.34
CA TYR A 19 -3.00 -1.30 2.30
C TYR A 19 -3.51 -1.58 3.74
N PRO A 20 -4.78 -2.00 3.93
CA PRO A 20 -5.31 -2.23 5.26
C PRO A 20 -4.56 -3.31 6.07
N TYR A 21 -4.62 -3.32 7.40
CA TYR A 21 -5.31 -2.36 8.27
C TYR A 21 -4.34 -1.37 8.92
N GLY A 22 -4.87 -0.21 9.31
CA GLY A 22 -4.16 0.77 10.14
C GLY A 22 -4.44 0.66 11.63
N TYR A 23 -5.58 0.09 12.03
CA TYR A 23 -6.07 0.09 13.41
C TYR A 23 -5.84 -1.24 14.16
N THR A 24 -5.42 -2.30 13.47
CA THR A 24 -5.15 -3.61 14.06
C THR A 24 -3.98 -4.30 13.36
N ARG A 25 -3.27 -5.17 14.08
CA ARG A 25 -2.19 -6.01 13.54
C ARG A 25 -2.70 -7.28 12.88
N THR A 26 -4.00 -7.59 12.99
CA THR A 26 -4.60 -8.70 12.25
C THR A 26 -4.45 -8.47 10.75
N PRO A 27 -3.92 -9.45 9.99
CA PRO A 27 -3.89 -9.42 8.53
C PRO A 27 -5.25 -9.12 7.88
N VAL A 28 -5.25 -8.38 6.77
CA VAL A 28 -6.40 -8.36 5.86
C VAL A 28 -6.52 -9.71 5.16
N LYS A 29 -7.75 -10.12 4.83
CA LYS A 29 -8.04 -11.42 4.18
C LYS A 29 -7.18 -11.65 2.93
N ASP A 30 -7.06 -10.60 2.11
CA ASP A 30 -6.37 -10.67 0.82
C ASP A 30 -4.91 -10.18 0.90
N GLN A 31 -4.26 -10.34 2.07
CA GLN A 31 -2.92 -9.79 2.33
C GLN A 31 -1.89 -10.21 1.28
N ALA A 32 -1.88 -11.47 0.85
CA ALA A 32 -0.91 -11.96 -0.12
C ALA A 32 -1.04 -11.24 -1.48
N GLU A 33 -2.27 -11.08 -1.95
CA GLU A 33 -2.58 -10.37 -3.20
C GLU A 33 -2.20 -8.89 -3.09
N LEU A 34 -2.62 -8.21 -2.02
CA LEU A 34 -2.32 -6.80 -1.81
C LEU A 34 -0.82 -6.53 -1.65
N HIS A 35 -0.09 -7.44 -1.00
CA HIS A 35 1.36 -7.32 -0.85
C HIS A 35 2.09 -7.46 -2.19
N GLN A 36 1.72 -8.45 -3.01
CA GLN A 36 2.28 -8.63 -4.35
C GLN A 36 1.95 -7.45 -5.27
N LEU A 37 0.70 -6.98 -5.24
CA LEU A 37 0.26 -5.80 -5.99
C LEU A 37 1.06 -4.55 -5.58
N ALA A 38 1.21 -4.31 -4.29
CA ALA A 38 1.95 -3.19 -3.75
C ALA A 38 3.42 -3.23 -4.18
N GLN A 39 4.07 -4.40 -4.08
CA GLN A 39 5.45 -4.60 -4.52
C GLN A 39 5.61 -4.26 -6.00
N LYS A 40 4.73 -4.80 -6.86
CA LYS A 40 4.77 -4.53 -8.31
C LYS A 40 4.59 -3.03 -8.59
N ALA A 41 3.60 -2.40 -7.96
CA ALA A 41 3.29 -0.99 -8.18
C ALA A 41 4.47 -0.07 -7.83
N ILE A 42 5.16 -0.33 -6.70
CA ILE A 42 6.32 0.50 -6.34
C ILE A 42 7.55 0.23 -7.22
N THR A 43 7.71 -1.00 -7.73
CA THR A 43 8.78 -1.33 -8.69
C THR A 43 8.56 -0.59 -10.00
N ASP A 44 7.33 -0.61 -10.54
CA ASP A 44 6.97 0.12 -11.75
C ASP A 44 7.13 1.64 -11.55
N LEU A 45 6.73 2.17 -10.40
CA LEU A 45 6.89 3.60 -10.07
C LEU A 45 8.37 4.02 -10.02
N ALA A 46 9.23 3.17 -9.46
CA ALA A 46 10.67 3.44 -9.39
C ALA A 46 11.34 3.41 -10.77
N SER A 47 10.75 2.78 -11.79
CA SER A 47 11.36 2.68 -13.13
C SER A 47 11.54 4.03 -13.84
N LEU A 48 10.74 5.04 -13.50
CA LEU A 48 10.78 6.34 -14.17
C LEU A 48 11.89 7.25 -13.63
N TYR A 49 11.99 7.39 -12.30
CA TYR A 49 12.91 8.35 -11.65
C TYR A 49 13.73 7.75 -10.48
N GLY A 50 13.64 6.45 -10.25
CA GLY A 50 14.37 5.78 -9.17
C GLY A 50 13.86 6.06 -7.75
N THR A 51 12.73 6.78 -7.60
CA THR A 51 12.14 7.09 -6.29
C THR A 51 11.71 5.81 -5.58
N ARG A 52 12.28 5.56 -4.39
CA ARG A 52 12.02 4.34 -3.62
C ARG A 52 10.88 4.53 -2.63
N TYR A 53 9.89 3.65 -2.71
CA TYR A 53 8.75 3.62 -1.79
C TYR A 53 8.86 2.43 -0.82
N ARG A 54 8.36 2.62 0.40
CA ARG A 54 8.05 1.51 1.32
C ARG A 54 6.62 1.04 1.08
N TYR A 55 6.33 -0.21 1.41
CA TYR A 55 4.99 -0.77 1.26
C TYR A 55 4.66 -1.79 2.35
N GLY A 56 3.37 -2.01 2.60
CA GLY A 56 2.87 -2.92 3.63
C GLY A 56 1.51 -2.53 4.17
N SER A 57 1.05 -3.23 5.20
CA SER A 57 -0.14 -2.81 5.94
C SER A 57 0.14 -1.51 6.68
N ILE A 58 -0.82 -0.59 6.72
CA ILE A 58 -0.67 0.74 7.31
C ILE A 58 -0.04 0.65 8.70
N ILE A 59 -0.55 -0.22 9.59
CA ILE A 59 -0.07 -0.31 10.97
C ILE A 59 1.41 -0.69 11.09
N ASN A 60 1.92 -1.50 10.16
CA ASN A 60 3.30 -1.99 10.19
C ASN A 60 4.26 -1.06 9.44
N THR A 61 3.76 -0.24 8.52
CA THR A 61 4.62 0.64 7.70
C THR A 61 4.88 1.99 8.34
N ILE A 62 3.86 2.62 8.97
CA ILE A 62 3.95 4.03 9.40
C ILE A 62 4.22 4.26 10.89
N TYR A 63 3.85 3.34 11.79
CA TYR A 63 3.90 3.55 13.25
C TYR A 63 5.02 2.80 13.98
N GLN A 64 6.08 2.40 13.27
CA GLN A 64 7.28 1.81 13.89
C GLN A 64 8.31 2.88 14.25
#